data_AF-A0A0G0PYE9-F1
#
_entry.id   AF-A0A0G0PYE9-F1
#
_cell.length_a   1.000
_cell.length_b   1.000
_cell.length_c   1.000
_cell.angle_alpha   90.00
_cell.angle_beta   90.00
_cell.angle_gamma   90.00
#
_symmetry.space_group_name_H-M   'P 1'
#
loop_
_entity.id
_entity.type
_entity.pdbx_description
1 polymer ?
#
loop_
_entity_poly.entity_id
_entity_poly.type
_entity_poly.pdbx_seq_one_letter_code
_entity_poly.pdbx_strand_id
1 'polypeptide(L)'
;MVTKRHNREKKIFYLLLLLVFVLPVSVVSVTSWKEEVRTKAAFDSSDLLLYPKTGTFDAGQNFPVEIKLDSKNTKVSGADITLKFDKNVMEIASYNLPTSTSPFTDAVYTATEPGKIRFTLIVKKNSQALPSSPISLGLINFRGRTTGGTSNLSFDKVQIVGFGESAYDMVVPVGNTESGNFVINETNNSYPLVKINLSLFGAEKTPPLKFSIRAKDDSVNVINNTETCNNPKAGQTDFINITFKAGQEKVYSPDSGVGDVRITSDGYLKLNGINPDKTYTLYIKGGQHKMMKMATGVKFKAGRDVSNNFDFTNKPLLPGDLPDPKNNMKQNCIIDASDVGLVMDRLGKEDWDSLSIADLDYNGVVNAGDMGLLLNTLKNREEEN
;
A
#
# COMPACT_ATOMS: atom_id res chain seq x y z
N MET A 1 -13.32 3.78 76.23
CA MET A 1 -12.57 3.53 74.97
C MET A 1 -13.36 3.84 73.68
N VAL A 2 -14.50 4.55 73.74
CA VAL A 2 -15.41 4.76 72.58
C VAL A 2 -15.20 6.11 71.88
N THR A 3 -14.67 7.13 72.57
CA THR A 3 -14.50 8.49 72.01
C THR A 3 -13.35 8.63 71.00
N LYS A 4 -12.38 7.70 70.98
CA LYS A 4 -11.21 7.78 70.08
C LYS A 4 -11.53 7.37 68.63
N ARG A 5 -12.57 6.54 68.43
CA ARG A 5 -12.98 6.05 67.10
C ARG A 5 -13.69 7.13 66.28
N HIS A 6 -14.51 7.95 66.92
CA HIS A 6 -15.32 8.97 66.25
C HIS A 6 -14.48 10.12 65.66
N ASN A 7 -13.36 10.47 66.31
CA ASN A 7 -12.44 11.48 65.77
C ASN A 7 -11.60 11.00 64.57
N ARG A 8 -11.45 9.68 64.39
CA ARG A 8 -10.73 9.12 63.24
C ARG A 8 -11.59 9.15 61.98
N GLU A 9 -12.88 8.85 62.10
CA GLU A 9 -13.83 8.88 60.99
C GLU A 9 -14.05 10.31 60.48
N LYS A 10 -14.14 11.31 61.36
CA LYS A 10 -14.22 12.72 60.96
C LYS A 10 -12.97 13.17 60.19
N LYS A 11 -11.77 12.77 60.63
CA LYS A 11 -10.52 13.09 59.92
C LYS A 11 -10.43 12.47 58.53
N ILE A 12 -10.88 11.22 58.38
CA ILE A 12 -10.92 10.55 57.07
C ILE A 12 -11.93 11.24 56.14
N PHE A 13 -13.10 11.64 56.68
CA PHE A 13 -14.11 12.36 55.91
C PHE A 13 -13.60 13.72 55.41
N TYR A 14 -12.97 14.52 56.26
CA TYR A 14 -12.39 15.81 55.83
C TYR A 14 -11.24 15.65 54.82
N LEU A 15 -10.44 14.59 54.93
CA LEU A 15 -9.35 14.32 53.99
C LEU A 15 -9.88 13.91 52.61
N LEU A 16 -10.93 13.09 52.56
CA LEU A 16 -11.62 12.75 51.30
C LEU A 16 -12.30 13.97 50.68
N LEU A 17 -12.94 14.80 51.49
CA LEU A 17 -13.60 16.02 51.01
C LEU A 17 -12.59 17.02 50.44
N LEU A 18 -11.42 17.17 51.07
CA LEU A 18 -10.33 18.00 50.56
C LEU A 18 -9.77 17.44 49.24
N LEU A 19 -9.64 16.12 49.11
CA LEU A 19 -9.16 15.48 47.88
C LEU A 19 -10.10 15.75 46.69
N VAL A 20 -11.42 15.73 46.92
CA VAL A 20 -12.45 16.02 45.90
C VAL A 20 -12.39 17.46 45.40
N PHE A 21 -11.94 18.42 46.23
CA PHE A 21 -11.79 19.82 45.81
C PHE A 21 -10.42 20.14 45.20
N VAL A 22 -9.35 19.49 45.64
CA VAL A 22 -7.99 19.76 45.13
C VAL A 22 -7.78 19.18 43.73
N LEU A 23 -8.33 17.99 43.44
CA LEU A 23 -8.15 17.33 42.14
C LEU A 23 -8.70 18.15 40.96
N PRO A 24 -9.95 18.66 40.96
CA PRO A 24 -10.49 19.44 39.84
C PRO A 24 -9.73 20.75 39.63
N VAL A 25 -9.33 21.44 40.71
CA VAL A 25 -8.59 22.70 40.63
C VAL A 25 -7.21 22.46 40.00
N SER A 26 -6.54 21.36 40.34
CA SER A 26 -5.25 20.99 39.72
C SER A 26 -5.38 20.65 38.22
N VAL A 27 -6.47 20.00 37.81
CA VAL A 27 -6.71 19.67 36.40
C VAL A 27 -7.04 20.92 35.58
N VAL A 28 -7.84 21.85 36.13
CA VAL A 28 -8.16 23.12 35.45
C VAL A 28 -6.94 24.04 35.38
N SER A 29 -6.11 24.09 36.42
CA SER A 29 -4.88 24.90 36.39
C SER A 29 -3.83 24.33 35.42
N VAL A 30 -3.65 23.02 35.32
CA VAL A 30 -2.72 22.44 34.33
C VAL A 30 -3.22 22.61 32.89
N THR A 31 -4.53 22.57 32.65
CA THR A 31 -5.09 22.73 31.29
C THR A 31 -5.15 24.19 30.80
N SER A 32 -5.20 25.16 31.72
CA SER A 32 -5.21 26.60 31.40
C SER A 32 -3.81 27.19 31.17
N TRP A 33 -2.75 26.46 31.51
CA TRP A 33 -1.36 26.83 31.26
C TRP A 33 -0.84 26.26 29.93
N LYS A 34 -1.72 26.11 28.94
CA LYS A 34 -1.26 26.09 27.55
C LYS A 34 -0.88 27.52 27.21
N GLU A 35 0.36 27.89 27.49
CA GLU A 35 0.93 29.13 26.94
C GLU A 35 0.71 29.10 25.43
N GLU A 36 -0.22 29.94 24.96
CA GLU A 36 -0.16 30.45 23.60
C GLU A 36 1.20 31.15 23.50
N VAL A 37 2.19 30.45 22.93
CA VAL A 37 3.40 31.09 22.41
C VAL A 37 2.90 32.02 21.32
N ARG A 38 2.50 33.23 21.71
CA ARG A 38 2.16 34.30 20.80
C ARG A 38 3.44 34.57 20.02
N THR A 39 3.48 34.11 18.79
CA THR A 39 4.47 34.50 17.78
C THR A 39 4.37 36.02 17.66
N LYS A 40 5.19 36.74 18.43
CA LYS A 40 5.48 38.14 18.14
C LYS A 40 6.08 38.12 16.73
N ALA A 41 5.45 38.83 15.80
CA ALA A 41 5.87 38.89 14.40
C ALA A 41 7.24 39.56 14.31
N ALA A 42 8.30 38.78 14.52
CA ALA A 42 9.68 39.24 14.50
C ALA A 42 10.34 38.98 13.14
N PHE A 43 9.73 38.15 12.28
CA PHE A 43 10.29 37.77 10.98
C PHE A 43 9.26 37.88 9.86
N ASP A 44 9.77 38.19 8.68
CA ASP A 44 9.07 37.97 7.42
C ASP A 44 8.82 36.47 7.21
N SER A 45 7.73 36.14 6.50
CA SER A 45 7.43 34.77 6.16
C SER A 45 8.47 34.19 5.19
N SER A 46 8.87 32.95 5.41
CA SER A 46 9.81 32.23 4.54
C SER A 46 9.07 31.34 3.53
N ASP A 47 9.50 31.37 2.27
CA ASP A 47 8.90 30.56 1.20
C ASP A 47 9.74 29.29 0.94
N LEU A 48 9.08 28.18 0.63
CA LEU A 48 9.71 26.92 0.26
C LEU A 48 9.44 26.58 -1.20
N LEU A 49 10.51 26.28 -1.93
CA LEU A 49 10.51 26.10 -3.37
C LEU A 49 11.09 24.72 -3.75
N LEU A 50 10.65 24.18 -4.88
CA LEU A 50 11.15 22.92 -5.45
C LEU A 50 11.79 23.16 -6.82
N TYR A 51 12.98 22.62 -7.05
CA TYR A 51 13.69 22.76 -8.31
C TYR A 51 14.24 21.42 -8.86
N PRO A 52 13.79 20.94 -10.03
CA PRO A 52 12.72 21.52 -10.84
C PRO A 52 11.36 21.32 -10.15
N LYS A 53 10.39 22.20 -10.47
CA LYS A 53 9.00 22.06 -10.00
C LYS A 53 8.24 21.00 -10.78
N THR A 54 8.59 20.79 -12.04
CA THR A 54 7.95 19.79 -12.89
C THR A 54 8.99 19.03 -13.71
N GLY A 55 8.64 17.84 -14.17
CA GLY A 55 9.49 17.06 -15.05
C GLY A 55 8.78 15.84 -15.57
N THR A 56 9.22 15.38 -16.74
CA THR A 56 8.83 14.10 -17.32
C THR A 56 10.07 13.22 -17.39
N PHE A 57 10.00 12.04 -16.78
CA PHE A 57 11.11 11.10 -16.67
C PHE A 57 10.64 9.71 -17.05
N ASP A 58 11.55 8.84 -17.45
CA ASP A 58 11.22 7.45 -17.72
C ASP A 58 11.30 6.60 -16.45
N ALA A 59 10.55 5.50 -16.42
CA ALA A 59 10.63 4.56 -15.32
C ALA A 59 12.04 4.00 -15.16
N GLY A 60 12.50 3.89 -13.91
CA GLY A 60 13.87 3.52 -13.57
C GLY A 60 14.88 4.68 -13.68
N GLN A 61 14.53 5.79 -14.33
CA GLN A 61 15.38 6.96 -14.40
C GLN A 61 15.46 7.65 -13.03
N ASN A 62 16.68 7.99 -12.63
CA ASN A 62 16.91 8.86 -11.47
C ASN A 62 16.80 10.32 -11.90
N PHE A 63 16.18 11.15 -11.08
CA PHE A 63 16.12 12.60 -11.29
C PHE A 63 16.23 13.37 -9.96
N PRO A 64 16.98 14.48 -9.95
CA PRO A 64 17.15 15.30 -8.77
C PRO A 64 15.99 16.27 -8.57
N VAL A 65 15.62 16.51 -7.31
CA VAL A 65 14.77 17.63 -6.87
C VAL A 65 15.46 18.32 -5.69
N GLU A 66 15.83 19.57 -5.89
CA GLU A 66 16.42 20.44 -4.90
C GLU A 66 15.33 21.18 -4.12
N ILE A 67 15.51 21.26 -2.80
CA ILE A 67 14.61 21.98 -1.91
C ILE A 67 15.29 23.29 -1.53
N LYS A 68 14.61 24.42 -1.79
CA LYS A 68 15.12 25.76 -1.48
C LYS A 68 14.23 26.46 -0.48
N LEU A 69 14.86 27.22 0.41
CA LEU A 69 14.21 28.11 1.36
C LEU A 69 14.58 29.55 1.01
N ASP A 70 13.57 30.36 0.73
CA ASP A 70 13.70 31.80 0.66
C ASP A 70 13.30 32.40 2.01
N SER A 71 14.29 32.60 2.88
CA SER A 71 14.10 33.18 4.20
C SER A 71 14.00 34.71 4.21
N LYS A 72 13.94 35.35 3.02
CA LYS A 72 14.11 36.79 2.83
C LYS A 72 15.39 37.28 3.52
N ASN A 73 15.27 38.06 4.60
CA ASN A 73 16.40 38.59 5.37
C ASN A 73 16.68 37.80 6.66
N THR A 74 15.91 36.75 6.95
CA THR A 74 16.04 36.00 8.20
C THR A 74 17.21 35.04 8.13
N LYS A 75 18.07 35.09 9.16
CA LYS A 75 19.16 34.13 9.37
C LYS A 75 18.61 32.84 9.95
N VAL A 76 18.82 31.72 9.27
CA VAL A 76 18.21 30.43 9.61
C VAL A 76 19.17 29.58 10.43
N SER A 77 18.74 29.12 11.60
CA SER A 77 19.50 28.22 12.48
C SER A 77 19.08 26.76 12.35
N GLY A 78 17.85 26.48 11.88
CA GLY A 78 17.41 25.12 11.60
C GLY A 78 16.13 25.03 10.78
N ALA A 79 15.88 23.83 10.24
CA ALA A 79 14.67 23.50 9.50
C ALA A 79 14.27 22.05 9.76
N ASP A 80 12.98 21.78 9.97
CA ASP A 80 12.40 20.45 10.07
C ASP A 80 11.23 20.34 9.10
N ILE A 81 11.40 19.49 8.08
CA ILE A 81 10.50 19.43 6.94
C ILE A 81 10.16 17.98 6.64
N THR A 82 8.87 17.75 6.37
CA THR A 82 8.35 16.50 5.83
C THR A 82 7.79 16.74 4.44
N LEU A 83 8.26 15.98 3.46
CA LEU A 83 7.71 15.92 2.12
C LEU A 83 6.81 14.70 1.96
N LYS A 84 5.81 14.83 1.10
CA LYS A 84 4.89 13.75 0.69
C LYS A 84 4.93 13.59 -0.84
N PHE A 85 4.94 12.34 -1.30
CA PHE A 85 4.87 11.96 -2.71
C PHE A 85 4.09 10.65 -2.89
N ASP A 86 3.71 10.32 -4.13
CA ASP A 86 3.09 9.03 -4.42
C ASP A 86 4.15 7.93 -4.53
N LYS A 87 4.22 7.09 -3.48
CA LYS A 87 5.13 5.95 -3.39
C LYS A 87 4.93 4.90 -4.48
N ASN A 88 3.78 4.89 -5.16
CA ASN A 88 3.49 3.94 -6.23
C ASN A 88 4.05 4.41 -7.56
N VAL A 89 4.35 5.70 -7.71
CA VAL A 89 4.88 6.31 -8.94
C VAL A 89 6.37 6.58 -8.83
N MET A 90 6.85 7.00 -7.66
CA MET A 90 8.25 7.37 -7.43
C MET A 90 8.78 6.76 -6.14
N GLU A 91 10.11 6.64 -6.02
CA GLU A 91 10.80 6.30 -4.79
C GLU A 91 12.05 7.14 -4.59
N ILE A 92 12.56 7.20 -3.37
CA ILE A 92 13.79 7.93 -3.06
C ILE A 92 14.98 7.01 -3.36
N ALA A 93 15.82 7.40 -4.31
CA ALA A 93 17.02 6.66 -4.68
C ALA A 93 18.20 7.02 -3.78
N SER A 94 18.40 8.32 -3.56
CA SER A 94 19.41 8.84 -2.66
C SER A 94 19.02 10.24 -2.20
N TYR A 95 19.68 10.70 -1.15
CA TYR A 95 19.65 12.09 -0.74
C TYR A 95 21.09 12.56 -0.56
N ASN A 96 21.36 13.77 -1.01
CA ASN A 96 22.65 14.40 -0.81
C ASN A 96 22.43 15.65 0.05
N LEU A 97 23.10 15.65 1.21
CA LEU A 97 23.37 16.88 1.90
C LEU A 97 24.31 17.73 1.04
N PRO A 98 24.17 19.06 1.07
CA PRO A 98 25.28 19.87 0.63
C PRO A 98 26.37 19.64 1.70
N THR A 99 27.49 18.99 1.36
CA THR A 99 28.46 18.53 2.38
C THR A 99 29.80 19.24 2.34
N SER A 100 30.05 20.09 1.36
CA SER A 100 31.27 20.94 1.33
C SER A 100 30.99 22.44 1.24
N THR A 101 29.79 22.83 0.79
CA THR A 101 29.36 24.24 0.67
C THR A 101 28.07 24.55 1.42
N SER A 102 27.51 23.59 2.17
CA SER A 102 26.27 23.83 2.92
C SER A 102 26.48 24.78 4.07
N PRO A 103 25.53 25.69 4.29
CA PRO A 103 25.52 26.44 5.52
C PRO A 103 25.19 25.57 6.75
N PHE A 104 24.51 24.43 6.59
CA PHE A 104 24.14 23.50 7.67
C PHE A 104 25.30 22.57 8.06
N THR A 105 25.50 22.42 9.36
CA THR A 105 26.60 21.62 9.93
C THR A 105 26.18 20.21 10.31
N ASP A 106 24.88 19.99 10.48
CA ASP A 106 24.32 18.72 10.93
C ASP A 106 22.96 18.49 10.28
N ALA A 107 22.63 17.23 10.07
CA ALA A 107 21.37 16.83 9.48
C ALA A 107 20.98 15.42 9.90
N VAL A 108 19.72 15.26 10.26
CA VAL A 108 19.10 13.99 10.60
C VAL A 108 18.03 13.67 9.57
N TYR A 109 18.08 12.44 9.05
CA TYR A 109 17.10 11.92 8.10
C TYR A 109 16.36 10.76 8.70
N THR A 110 15.04 10.80 8.60
CA THR A 110 14.20 9.67 8.99
C THR A 110 13.20 9.43 7.88
N ALA A 111 13.32 8.27 7.21
CA ALA A 111 12.21 7.74 6.45
C ALA A 111 11.11 7.40 7.46
N THR A 112 10.09 8.26 7.54
CA THR A 112 9.04 8.11 8.54
C THR A 112 8.06 7.03 8.12
N GLU A 113 7.65 7.02 6.84
CA GLU A 113 6.68 6.08 6.26
C GLU A 113 6.83 6.02 4.72
N PRO A 114 6.36 4.95 4.04
CA PRO A 114 6.34 4.90 2.57
C PRO A 114 5.58 6.10 1.96
N GLY A 115 6.23 6.85 1.08
CA GLY A 115 5.66 8.05 0.44
C GLY A 115 5.86 9.34 1.24
N LYS A 116 6.61 9.28 2.34
CA LYS A 116 7.04 10.45 3.11
C LYS A 116 8.53 10.41 3.41
N ILE A 117 9.15 11.58 3.46
CA ILE A 117 10.52 11.75 3.95
C ILE A 117 10.58 12.96 4.86
N ARG A 118 11.18 12.79 6.05
CA ARG A 118 11.44 13.88 6.98
C ARG A 118 12.94 14.14 7.04
N PHE A 119 13.31 15.42 7.02
CA PHE A 119 14.66 15.90 7.20
C PHE A 119 14.68 17.03 8.21
N THR A 120 15.64 16.96 9.12
CA THR A 120 15.91 17.98 10.14
C THR A 120 17.32 18.48 9.95
N LEU A 121 17.49 19.78 9.73
CA LEU A 121 18.75 20.46 9.43
C LEU A 121 19.07 21.43 10.56
N ILE A 122 20.33 21.47 11.00
CA ILE A 122 20.78 22.33 12.10
C ILE A 122 22.11 23.01 11.73
N VAL A 123 22.22 24.30 12.07
CA VAL A 123 23.44 25.09 11.92
C VAL A 123 24.11 25.30 13.28
N LYS A 124 25.28 24.70 13.48
CA LYS A 124 26.15 24.85 14.66
C LYS A 124 27.26 25.87 14.39
N LYS A 125 26.88 27.06 13.90
CA LYS A 125 27.79 28.17 13.61
C LYS A 125 27.41 29.39 14.45
N ASN A 126 28.33 30.36 14.57
CA ASN A 126 28.02 31.66 15.14
C ASN A 126 26.86 32.34 14.37
N SER A 127 26.00 33.09 15.06
CA SER A 127 24.90 33.87 14.48
C SER A 127 25.30 34.76 13.30
N GLN A 128 26.56 35.20 13.21
CA GLN A 128 27.06 35.96 12.05
C GLN A 128 27.27 35.12 10.79
N ALA A 129 27.45 33.80 10.93
CA ALA A 129 27.70 32.86 9.85
C ALA A 129 26.47 31.98 9.52
N LEU A 130 25.30 32.32 10.07
CA LEU A 130 24.05 31.66 9.72
C LEU A 130 23.63 32.03 8.29
N PRO A 131 23.10 31.09 7.52
CA PRO A 131 22.61 31.35 6.16
C PRO A 131 21.41 32.28 6.14
N SER A 132 21.33 33.07 5.08
CA SER A 132 20.15 33.84 4.68
C SER A 132 19.86 33.58 3.19
N SER A 133 18.62 33.86 2.77
CA SER A 133 18.06 33.55 1.45
C SER A 133 18.96 33.85 0.23
N PRO A 134 18.91 33.03 -0.84
CA PRO A 134 18.25 31.72 -0.94
C PRO A 134 19.13 30.60 -0.38
N ILE A 135 18.51 29.66 0.35
CA ILE A 135 19.20 28.57 1.04
C ILE A 135 18.84 27.24 0.39
N SER A 136 19.85 26.47 -0.05
CA SER A 136 19.64 25.07 -0.45
C SER A 136 19.56 24.19 0.80
N LEU A 137 18.41 23.54 1.00
CA LEU A 137 18.16 22.64 2.12
C LEU A 137 18.62 21.21 1.82
N GLY A 138 18.75 20.85 0.54
CA GLY A 138 19.25 19.55 0.12
C GLY A 138 18.75 19.14 -1.26
N LEU A 139 19.37 18.07 -1.78
CA LEU A 139 19.04 17.47 -3.06
C LEU A 139 18.53 16.06 -2.82
N ILE A 140 17.29 15.78 -3.22
CA ILE A 140 16.71 14.44 -3.18
C ILE A 140 16.74 13.88 -4.60
N ASN A 141 17.41 12.75 -4.80
CA ASN A 141 17.31 12.00 -6.04
C ASN A 141 16.15 11.02 -5.93
N PHE A 142 15.12 11.27 -6.72
CA PHE A 142 14.02 10.33 -6.90
C PHE A 142 14.34 9.36 -8.04
N ARG A 143 13.68 8.20 -8.03
CA ARG A 143 13.65 7.24 -9.14
C ARG A 143 12.21 6.99 -9.53
N GLY A 144 11.91 7.09 -10.82
CA GLY A 144 10.60 6.69 -11.35
C GLY A 144 10.38 5.19 -11.19
N ARG A 145 9.20 4.77 -10.74
CA ARG A 145 8.84 3.34 -10.68
C ARG A 145 8.38 2.83 -12.04
N THR A 146 8.50 1.52 -12.25
CA THR A 146 8.12 0.81 -13.48
C THR A 146 6.65 0.94 -13.88
N THR A 147 5.80 1.31 -12.93
CA THR A 147 4.34 1.48 -13.09
C THR A 147 3.96 2.82 -13.71
N GLY A 148 4.92 3.74 -13.88
CA GLY A 148 4.69 5.08 -14.40
C GLY A 148 3.62 5.86 -13.63
N GLY A 149 3.11 6.92 -14.24
CA GLY A 149 2.03 7.74 -13.71
C GLY A 149 2.49 9.14 -13.28
N THR A 150 1.63 9.86 -12.58
CA THR A 150 1.88 11.24 -12.16
C THR A 150 1.94 11.31 -10.64
N SER A 151 3.02 11.89 -10.09
CA SER A 151 3.15 12.13 -8.65
C SER A 151 3.24 13.61 -8.34
N ASN A 152 2.42 14.05 -7.39
CA ASN A 152 2.58 15.34 -6.75
C ASN A 152 3.60 15.24 -5.60
N LEU A 153 4.60 16.11 -5.59
CA LEU A 153 5.53 16.27 -4.47
C LEU A 153 5.17 17.56 -3.73
N SER A 154 4.85 17.46 -2.45
CA SER A 154 4.42 18.63 -1.65
C SER A 154 4.97 18.60 -0.22
N PHE A 155 5.00 19.77 0.40
CA PHE A 155 5.33 19.93 1.81
C PHE A 155 4.15 19.53 2.70
N ASP A 156 4.36 18.56 3.61
CA ASP A 156 3.35 18.06 4.56
C ASP A 156 3.47 18.76 5.91
N LYS A 157 4.69 18.83 6.46
CA LYS A 157 4.99 19.53 7.72
C LYS A 157 6.25 20.37 7.53
N VAL A 158 6.22 21.60 8.04
CA VAL A 158 7.34 22.53 7.94
C VAL A 158 7.47 23.29 9.24
N GLN A 159 8.67 23.33 9.79
CA GLN A 159 9.07 24.23 10.85
C GLN A 159 10.44 24.82 10.53
N ILE A 160 10.53 26.14 10.47
CA ILE A 160 11.78 26.87 10.25
C ILE A 160 12.11 27.63 11.53
N VAL A 161 13.38 27.59 11.92
CA VAL A 161 13.89 28.31 13.09
C VAL A 161 14.95 29.31 12.63
N GLY A 162 14.78 30.54 13.07
CA GLY A 162 15.64 31.67 12.72
C GLY A 162 16.18 32.36 13.96
N PHE A 163 17.33 32.99 13.81
CA PHE A 163 17.99 33.73 14.87
C PHE A 163 17.43 35.15 14.95
N GLY A 164 16.74 35.46 16.05
CA GLY A 164 16.11 36.77 16.28
C GLY A 164 17.06 37.82 16.85
N GLU A 165 16.65 39.09 16.79
CA GLU A 165 17.42 40.23 17.32
C GLU A 165 17.69 40.12 18.83
N SER A 166 16.84 39.41 19.57
CA SER A 166 17.00 39.16 21.01
C SER A 166 18.02 38.06 21.35
N ALA A 167 18.79 37.59 20.35
CA ALA A 167 19.80 36.54 20.48
C ALA A 167 19.28 35.14 20.87
N TYR A 168 17.99 34.88 20.63
CA TYR A 168 17.38 33.56 20.79
C TYR A 168 16.80 33.06 19.47
N ASP A 169 16.75 31.74 19.33
CA ASP A 169 16.09 31.05 18.23
C ASP A 169 14.58 31.16 18.36
N MET A 170 13.91 31.47 17.25
CA MET A 170 12.47 31.67 17.19
C MET A 170 11.90 31.03 15.92
N VAL A 171 10.64 30.59 15.99
CA VAL A 171 9.96 30.00 14.83
C VAL A 171 9.70 31.09 13.79
N VAL A 172 10.15 30.85 12.56
CA VAL A 172 9.91 31.73 11.41
C VAL A 172 8.58 31.33 10.76
N PRO A 173 7.66 32.27 10.52
CA PRO A 173 6.42 31.97 9.83
C PRO A 173 6.70 31.38 8.44
N VAL A 174 5.98 30.33 8.08
CA VAL A 174 6.05 29.74 6.74
C VAL A 174 5.05 30.48 5.85
N GLY A 175 5.55 31.04 4.76
CA GLY A 175 4.75 31.69 3.72
C GLY A 175 4.25 30.67 2.71
N ASN A 176 4.63 30.86 1.45
CA ASN A 176 4.22 29.97 0.37
C ASN A 176 5.05 28.69 0.35
N THR A 177 4.37 27.55 0.23
CA THR A 177 5.00 26.24 -0.02
C THR A 177 4.64 25.76 -1.41
N GLU A 178 5.62 25.59 -2.29
CA GLU A 178 5.35 25.05 -3.63
C GLU A 178 5.04 23.55 -3.61
N SER A 179 4.30 23.10 -4.62
CA SER A 179 4.16 21.69 -4.95
C SER A 179 4.69 21.43 -6.35
N GLY A 180 5.36 20.31 -6.52
CA GLY A 180 5.89 19.84 -7.78
C GLY A 180 5.00 18.77 -8.42
N ASN A 181 5.02 18.70 -9.75
CA ASN A 181 4.26 17.70 -10.51
C ASN A 181 5.19 16.94 -11.47
N PHE A 182 5.35 15.64 -11.22
CA PHE A 182 6.29 14.79 -11.94
C PHE A 182 5.57 13.67 -12.66
N VAL A 183 5.83 13.53 -13.96
CA VAL A 183 5.28 12.47 -14.80
C VAL A 183 6.37 11.43 -15.02
N ILE A 184 6.08 10.17 -14.67
CA ILE A 184 6.93 9.03 -14.96
C ILE A 184 6.32 8.26 -16.13
N ASN A 185 6.97 8.31 -17.28
CA ASN A 185 6.64 7.44 -18.40
C ASN A 185 6.95 6.00 -18.01
N GLU A 186 6.03 5.09 -18.28
CA GLU A 186 6.35 3.67 -18.16
C GLU A 186 7.48 3.34 -19.14
N THR A 187 8.52 2.60 -18.71
CA THR A 187 9.51 2.02 -19.63
C THR A 187 8.74 1.28 -20.71
N ASN A 188 8.96 1.63 -21.99
CA ASN A 188 8.36 0.99 -23.17
C ASN A 188 8.00 -0.46 -22.85
N ASN A 189 6.72 -0.68 -22.56
CA ASN A 189 6.24 -1.86 -21.85
C ASN A 189 6.45 -3.10 -22.71
N SER A 190 7.59 -3.76 -22.58
CA SER A 190 7.87 -5.02 -23.29
C SER A 190 6.95 -6.17 -22.84
N TYR A 191 6.09 -5.90 -21.86
CA TYR A 191 5.12 -6.82 -21.30
C TYR A 191 3.71 -6.21 -21.34
N PRO A 192 2.67 -7.04 -21.40
CA PRO A 192 1.28 -6.58 -21.26
C PRO A 192 0.96 -6.11 -19.84
N LEU A 193 0.18 -5.03 -19.74
CA LEU A 193 -0.55 -4.64 -18.53
C LEU A 193 -2.02 -5.01 -18.73
N VAL A 194 -2.55 -5.85 -17.85
CA VAL A 194 -3.83 -6.52 -18.02
C VAL A 194 -4.78 -6.18 -16.87
N LYS A 195 -6.02 -5.80 -17.18
CA LYS A 195 -7.07 -5.62 -16.17
C LYS A 195 -8.00 -6.82 -16.22
N ILE A 196 -8.34 -7.38 -15.05
CA ILE A 196 -9.17 -8.58 -14.96
C ILE A 196 -10.24 -8.34 -13.91
N ASN A 197 -11.50 -8.49 -14.31
CA ASN A 197 -12.64 -8.52 -13.42
C ASN A 197 -13.23 -9.93 -13.40
N LEU A 198 -13.56 -10.45 -12.22
CA LEU A 198 -14.14 -11.78 -12.06
C LEU A 198 -15.26 -11.78 -11.03
N SER A 199 -16.18 -12.73 -11.18
CA SER A 199 -17.20 -13.06 -10.18
C SER A 199 -16.98 -14.48 -9.67
N LEU A 200 -17.48 -14.78 -8.48
CA LEU A 200 -17.42 -16.12 -7.89
C LEU A 200 -18.82 -16.72 -7.85
N PHE A 201 -18.93 -17.99 -8.21
CA PHE A 201 -20.21 -18.68 -8.18
C PHE A 201 -20.63 -18.97 -6.75
N GLY A 202 -21.78 -18.45 -6.33
CA GLY A 202 -22.38 -18.79 -5.03
C GLY A 202 -21.80 -18.10 -3.80
N ALA A 203 -20.81 -17.20 -3.94
CA ALA A 203 -20.21 -16.52 -2.81
C ALA A 203 -21.19 -15.58 -2.09
N GLU A 204 -21.43 -15.81 -0.80
CA GLU A 204 -22.23 -14.97 0.08
C GLU A 204 -21.44 -13.75 0.55
N LYS A 205 -20.23 -13.98 1.09
CA LYS A 205 -19.29 -12.92 1.48
C LYS A 205 -18.18 -12.75 0.46
N THR A 206 -17.40 -11.69 0.63
CA THR A 206 -16.35 -11.31 -0.32
C THR A 206 -15.01 -10.98 0.34
N PRO A 207 -14.38 -11.96 1.01
CA PRO A 207 -13.06 -11.75 1.58
C PRO A 207 -12.02 -11.48 0.48
N PRO A 208 -10.88 -10.82 0.80
CA PRO A 208 -9.73 -10.82 -0.09
C PRO A 208 -9.25 -12.25 -0.33
N LEU A 209 -9.02 -12.63 -1.59
CA LEU A 209 -8.66 -13.99 -1.97
C LEU A 209 -7.41 -14.00 -2.84
N LYS A 210 -6.63 -15.08 -2.74
CA LYS A 210 -5.47 -15.30 -3.59
C LYS A 210 -5.85 -16.09 -4.83
N PHE A 211 -5.44 -15.58 -5.98
CA PHE A 211 -5.62 -16.20 -7.29
C PHE A 211 -4.28 -16.44 -7.97
N SER A 212 -4.31 -17.39 -8.90
CA SER A 212 -3.26 -17.65 -9.86
C SER A 212 -3.83 -17.50 -11.27
N ILE A 213 -3.03 -16.92 -12.16
CA ILE A 213 -3.36 -16.76 -13.57
C ILE A 213 -2.32 -17.48 -14.39
N ARG A 214 -2.76 -18.31 -15.32
CA ARG A 214 -1.88 -19.04 -16.24
C ARG A 214 -2.14 -18.57 -17.66
N ALA A 215 -1.08 -18.11 -18.31
CA ALA A 215 -1.08 -17.84 -19.74
C ALA A 215 -0.37 -19.00 -20.46
N LYS A 216 -1.11 -19.71 -21.32
CA LYS A 216 -0.58 -20.80 -22.16
C LYS A 216 -0.42 -20.28 -23.58
N ASP A 217 0.79 -20.32 -24.11
CA ASP A 217 1.11 -20.03 -25.51
C ASP A 217 0.43 -21.06 -26.43
N ASP A 218 -0.49 -20.60 -27.27
CA ASP A 218 -1.30 -21.45 -28.15
C ASP A 218 -0.45 -22.09 -29.26
N SER A 219 0.76 -21.57 -29.53
CA SER A 219 1.67 -22.14 -30.53
C SER A 219 2.45 -23.36 -30.01
N VAL A 220 2.47 -23.58 -28.69
CA VAL A 220 3.22 -24.68 -28.07
C VAL A 220 2.31 -25.89 -27.89
N ASN A 221 2.46 -26.87 -28.78
CA ASN A 221 1.83 -28.18 -28.62
C ASN A 221 2.60 -29.02 -27.60
N VAL A 222 1.98 -29.30 -26.46
CA VAL A 222 2.56 -30.17 -25.42
C VAL A 222 2.13 -31.62 -25.72
N ILE A 223 3.06 -32.43 -26.22
CA ILE A 223 2.74 -33.76 -26.78
C ILE A 223 2.65 -34.87 -25.71
N ASN A 224 3.08 -34.68 -24.44
CA ASN A 224 3.00 -35.73 -23.42
C ASN A 224 2.74 -35.27 -21.95
N ASN A 225 1.95 -36.10 -21.25
CA ASN A 225 1.69 -36.35 -19.81
C ASN A 225 1.09 -35.30 -18.84
N THR A 226 0.10 -35.80 -18.06
CA THR A 226 -0.55 -35.31 -16.82
C THR A 226 -0.38 -33.83 -16.50
N GLU A 227 -1.33 -33.02 -16.95
CA GLU A 227 -1.45 -31.61 -16.56
C GLU A 227 -1.79 -31.48 -15.07
N THR A 228 -1.05 -30.62 -14.36
CA THR A 228 -1.42 -30.21 -13.00
C THR A 228 -1.47 -28.69 -12.95
N CYS A 229 -2.50 -28.16 -12.31
CA CYS A 229 -2.72 -26.74 -12.00
C CYS A 229 -1.64 -26.14 -11.09
N ASN A 230 -0.82 -26.94 -10.42
CA ASN A 230 0.21 -26.44 -9.51
C ASN A 230 1.55 -26.11 -10.19
N ASN A 231 1.82 -26.71 -11.36
CA ASN A 231 3.12 -26.52 -12.04
C ASN A 231 2.89 -26.15 -13.52
N PRO A 232 3.42 -25.01 -13.99
CA PRO A 232 3.33 -24.64 -15.40
C PRO A 232 4.24 -25.55 -16.25
N LYS A 233 3.79 -25.86 -17.46
CA LYS A 233 4.58 -26.60 -18.46
C LYS A 233 5.34 -25.67 -19.41
N ALA A 234 6.11 -26.25 -20.33
CA ALA A 234 6.68 -25.53 -21.46
C ALA A 234 5.57 -24.76 -22.21
N GLY A 235 5.82 -23.46 -22.46
CA GLY A 235 4.84 -22.56 -23.06
C GLY A 235 3.77 -22.03 -22.10
N GLN A 236 3.79 -22.40 -20.82
CA GLN A 236 2.90 -21.83 -19.80
C GLN A 236 3.68 -20.93 -18.86
N THR A 237 3.08 -19.80 -18.51
CA THR A 237 3.61 -18.88 -17.49
C THR A 237 2.55 -18.67 -16.42
N ASP A 238 2.93 -18.88 -15.16
CA ASP A 238 2.05 -18.70 -14.01
C ASP A 238 2.37 -17.40 -13.27
N PHE A 239 1.30 -16.66 -12.98
CA PHE A 239 1.29 -15.48 -12.13
C PHE A 239 0.53 -15.84 -10.87
N ILE A 240 1.26 -16.22 -9.83
CA ILE A 240 0.69 -16.77 -8.58
C ILE A 240 0.61 -15.72 -7.47
N ASN A 241 -0.14 -16.04 -6.40
CA ASN A 241 -0.26 -15.22 -5.20
C ASN A 241 -0.75 -13.78 -5.47
N ILE A 242 -1.70 -13.64 -6.39
CA ILE A 242 -2.33 -12.36 -6.69
C ILE A 242 -3.51 -12.20 -5.75
N THR A 243 -3.47 -11.20 -4.87
CA THR A 243 -4.61 -10.86 -4.03
C THR A 243 -5.61 -10.09 -4.86
N PHE A 244 -6.83 -10.61 -4.94
CA PHE A 244 -7.98 -9.88 -5.46
C PHE A 244 -8.86 -9.44 -4.31
N LYS A 245 -9.51 -8.29 -4.48
CA LYS A 245 -10.55 -7.80 -3.58
C LYS A 245 -11.82 -7.55 -4.35
N ALA A 246 -12.94 -7.86 -3.73
CA ALA A 246 -14.23 -7.50 -4.27
C ALA A 246 -14.49 -6.00 -4.08
N GLY A 247 -14.97 -5.36 -5.14
CA GLY A 247 -15.53 -4.03 -5.11
C GLY A 247 -17.05 -4.08 -4.99
N GLN A 248 -17.71 -3.17 -5.70
CA GLN A 248 -19.16 -3.16 -5.83
C GLN A 248 -19.65 -4.45 -6.51
N GLU A 249 -20.88 -4.87 -6.17
CA GLU A 249 -21.56 -6.01 -6.82
C GLU A 249 -20.79 -7.35 -6.74
N LYS A 250 -19.90 -7.50 -5.74
CA LYS A 250 -19.06 -8.71 -5.56
C LYS A 250 -18.10 -8.99 -6.73
N VAL A 251 -17.74 -7.95 -7.51
CA VAL A 251 -16.75 -8.06 -8.60
C VAL A 251 -15.35 -7.98 -8.03
N TYR A 252 -14.57 -9.04 -8.22
CA TYR A 252 -13.18 -9.13 -7.79
C TYR A 252 -12.24 -8.54 -8.84
N SER A 253 -11.27 -7.76 -8.38
CA SER A 253 -10.19 -7.19 -9.20
C SER A 253 -8.83 -7.29 -8.49
N PRO A 254 -7.70 -7.32 -9.22
CA PRO A 254 -6.37 -7.37 -8.63
C PRO A 254 -6.12 -6.17 -7.72
N ASP A 255 -5.63 -6.43 -6.51
CA ASP A 255 -5.32 -5.41 -5.49
C ASP A 255 -3.83 -5.37 -5.16
N SER A 256 -3.21 -6.53 -4.97
CA SER A 256 -1.80 -6.64 -4.61
C SER A 256 -1.19 -7.96 -5.08
N GLY A 257 0.14 -8.01 -5.19
CA GLY A 257 0.88 -9.19 -5.64
C GLY A 257 2.21 -9.32 -4.91
N VAL A 258 2.80 -10.52 -4.95
CA VAL A 258 4.09 -10.84 -4.33
C VAL A 258 5.06 -11.33 -5.40
N GLY A 259 6.35 -11.05 -5.25
CA GLY A 259 7.40 -11.52 -6.15
C GLY A 259 7.37 -10.84 -7.51
N ASP A 260 7.34 -11.64 -8.57
CA ASP A 260 7.39 -11.17 -9.97
C ASP A 260 6.05 -10.61 -10.46
N VAL A 261 4.98 -10.82 -9.70
CA VAL A 261 3.66 -10.26 -9.97
C VAL A 261 3.55 -8.87 -9.36
N ARG A 262 3.50 -7.84 -10.22
CA ARG A 262 3.29 -6.45 -9.82
C ARG A 262 1.91 -5.98 -10.27
N ILE A 263 1.18 -5.36 -9.35
CA ILE A 263 -0.09 -4.68 -9.62
C ILE A 263 0.17 -3.18 -9.60
N THR A 264 -0.30 -2.45 -10.62
CA THR A 264 -0.25 -0.99 -10.65
C THR A 264 -1.27 -0.41 -9.66
N SER A 265 -1.12 0.86 -9.26
CA SER A 265 -2.05 1.51 -8.33
C SER A 265 -3.49 1.61 -8.85
N ASP A 266 -3.69 1.50 -10.16
CA ASP A 266 -4.99 1.48 -10.84
C ASP A 266 -5.49 0.07 -11.21
N GLY A 267 -4.85 -0.98 -10.66
CA GLY A 267 -5.36 -2.36 -10.70
C GLY A 267 -4.97 -3.18 -11.93
N TYR A 268 -3.94 -2.78 -12.69
CA TYR A 268 -3.41 -3.59 -13.79
C TYR A 268 -2.37 -4.59 -13.29
N LEU A 269 -2.51 -5.83 -13.73
CA LEU A 269 -1.56 -6.91 -13.56
C LEU A 269 -0.47 -6.85 -14.64
N LYS A 270 0.79 -6.86 -14.21
CA LYS A 270 1.95 -6.97 -15.09
C LYS A 270 2.26 -8.43 -15.44
N LEU A 271 2.10 -8.78 -16.72
CA LEU A 271 2.39 -10.13 -17.22
C LEU A 271 3.82 -10.25 -17.76
N ASN A 272 4.80 -10.28 -16.85
CA ASN A 272 6.20 -10.51 -17.20
C ASN A 272 6.40 -11.83 -17.97
N GLY A 273 7.25 -11.82 -19.00
CA GLY A 273 7.56 -13.01 -19.79
C GLY A 273 6.56 -13.34 -20.90
N ILE A 274 5.46 -12.58 -21.01
CA ILE A 274 4.49 -12.72 -22.10
C ILE A 274 4.95 -11.91 -23.31
N ASN A 275 5.16 -12.61 -24.42
CA ASN A 275 5.48 -12.00 -25.71
C ASN A 275 4.18 -11.50 -26.39
N PRO A 276 4.05 -10.20 -26.72
CA PRO A 276 2.85 -9.62 -27.33
C PRO A 276 2.57 -10.10 -28.78
N ASP A 277 3.53 -10.71 -29.45
CA ASP A 277 3.35 -11.21 -30.83
C ASP A 277 2.68 -12.59 -30.89
N LYS A 278 2.48 -13.23 -29.74
CA LYS A 278 1.90 -14.57 -29.63
C LYS A 278 0.43 -14.53 -29.17
N THR A 279 -0.27 -15.64 -29.40
CA THR A 279 -1.63 -15.87 -28.92
C THR A 279 -1.62 -16.79 -27.71
N TYR A 280 -2.47 -16.50 -26.72
CA TYR A 280 -2.52 -17.23 -25.47
C TYR A 280 -3.94 -17.66 -25.11
N THR A 281 -4.01 -18.78 -24.41
CA THR A 281 -5.17 -19.18 -23.61
C THR A 281 -4.94 -18.81 -22.15
N LEU A 282 -5.92 -18.12 -21.56
CA LEU A 282 -5.89 -17.70 -20.16
C LEU A 282 -6.69 -18.65 -19.28
N TYR A 283 -6.08 -19.04 -18.16
CA TYR A 283 -6.73 -19.78 -17.09
C TYR A 283 -6.63 -19.00 -15.79
N ILE A 284 -7.67 -19.08 -14.96
CA ILE A 284 -7.70 -18.50 -13.62
C ILE A 284 -8.02 -19.60 -12.61
N LYS A 285 -7.32 -19.58 -11.48
CA LYS A 285 -7.54 -20.48 -10.33
C LYS A 285 -7.55 -19.70 -9.03
N GLY A 286 -8.54 -19.96 -8.18
CA GLY A 286 -8.61 -19.46 -6.80
C GLY A 286 -8.24 -20.54 -5.78
N GLY A 287 -8.08 -20.14 -4.52
CA GLY A 287 -7.62 -21.03 -3.43
C GLY A 287 -8.50 -22.25 -3.16
N GLN A 288 -9.82 -22.16 -3.33
CA GLN A 288 -10.78 -23.28 -3.20
C GLN A 288 -11.59 -23.50 -4.49
N HIS A 289 -11.07 -23.03 -5.62
CA HIS A 289 -11.79 -23.01 -6.90
C HIS A 289 -11.12 -23.88 -7.96
N LYS A 290 -11.94 -24.43 -8.86
CA LYS A 290 -11.47 -25.12 -10.07
C LYS A 290 -10.68 -24.14 -10.94
N MET A 291 -9.59 -24.62 -11.55
CA MET A 291 -8.94 -23.85 -12.62
C MET A 291 -9.86 -23.80 -13.84
N MET A 292 -10.22 -22.59 -14.28
CA MET A 292 -11.12 -22.40 -15.42
C MET A 292 -10.41 -21.69 -16.56
N LYS A 293 -10.64 -22.19 -17.78
CA LYS A 293 -10.24 -21.53 -19.03
C LYS A 293 -11.14 -20.33 -19.27
N MET A 294 -10.60 -19.12 -19.19
CA MET A 294 -11.38 -17.89 -19.28
C MET A 294 -11.44 -17.31 -20.68
N ALA A 295 -10.32 -17.34 -21.41
CA ALA A 295 -10.22 -16.81 -22.78
C ALA A 295 -9.23 -17.63 -23.61
N THR A 296 -9.40 -17.66 -24.93
CA THR A 296 -8.55 -18.38 -25.91
C THR A 296 -8.16 -17.45 -27.04
N GLY A 297 -7.00 -17.66 -27.67
CA GLY A 297 -6.57 -16.85 -28.81
C GLY A 297 -6.30 -15.38 -28.46
N VAL A 298 -5.95 -15.11 -27.20
CA VAL A 298 -5.69 -13.76 -26.69
C VAL A 298 -4.35 -13.28 -27.24
N LYS A 299 -4.37 -12.23 -28.06
CA LYS A 299 -3.14 -11.53 -28.46
C LYS A 299 -2.96 -10.28 -27.61
N PHE A 300 -2.05 -10.36 -26.65
CA PHE A 300 -1.78 -9.23 -25.78
C PHE A 300 -1.02 -8.13 -26.51
N LYS A 301 -1.31 -6.88 -26.15
CA LYS A 301 -0.49 -5.75 -26.57
C LYS A 301 0.44 -5.31 -25.45
N ALA A 302 1.58 -4.76 -25.84
CA ALA A 302 2.52 -4.10 -24.94
C ALA A 302 1.82 -3.00 -24.13
N GLY A 303 2.07 -2.98 -22.81
CA GLY A 303 1.58 -1.95 -21.92
C GLY A 303 0.08 -1.92 -21.70
N ARG A 304 -0.44 -0.72 -21.42
CA ARG A 304 -1.87 -0.48 -21.18
C ARG A 304 -2.56 -0.37 -22.54
N ASP A 305 -3.35 -1.38 -22.87
CA ASP A 305 -4.22 -1.35 -24.04
C ASP A 305 -5.60 -1.86 -23.61
N VAL A 306 -6.66 -1.24 -24.13
CA VAL A 306 -8.04 -1.61 -23.81
C VAL A 306 -8.39 -3.06 -24.19
N SER A 307 -7.69 -3.63 -25.18
CA SER A 307 -7.84 -5.05 -25.56
C SER A 307 -7.21 -6.02 -24.54
N ASN A 308 -6.41 -5.52 -23.60
CA ASN A 308 -5.91 -6.27 -22.45
C ASN A 308 -6.86 -6.19 -21.23
N ASN A 309 -8.08 -5.64 -21.40
CA ASN A 309 -9.08 -5.59 -20.33
C ASN A 309 -10.07 -6.74 -20.49
N PHE A 310 -10.07 -7.64 -19.51
CA PHE A 310 -10.93 -8.82 -19.50
C PHE A 310 -11.99 -8.70 -18.42
N ASP A 311 -13.24 -8.82 -18.83
CA ASP A 311 -14.38 -8.90 -17.93
C ASP A 311 -14.96 -10.32 -17.96
N PHE A 312 -14.70 -11.07 -16.90
CA PHE A 312 -15.18 -12.44 -16.70
C PHE A 312 -16.34 -12.49 -15.68
N THR A 313 -17.00 -11.38 -15.38
CA THR A 313 -18.14 -11.35 -14.44
C THR A 313 -19.32 -12.22 -14.89
N ASN A 314 -19.50 -12.41 -16.20
CA ASN A 314 -20.51 -13.30 -16.78
C ASN A 314 -20.05 -14.77 -16.87
N LYS A 315 -18.83 -15.07 -16.42
CA LYS A 315 -18.25 -16.42 -16.38
C LYS A 315 -17.71 -16.70 -14.97
N PRO A 316 -18.59 -16.88 -13.97
CA PRO A 316 -18.18 -16.96 -12.58
C PRO A 316 -17.25 -18.15 -12.34
N LEU A 317 -16.24 -17.95 -11.50
CA LEU A 317 -15.31 -19.01 -11.13
C LEU A 317 -16.02 -20.02 -10.21
N LEU A 318 -15.96 -21.30 -10.58
CA LEU A 318 -16.64 -22.38 -9.86
C LEU A 318 -15.81 -22.88 -8.66
N PRO A 319 -16.41 -23.01 -7.46
CA PRO A 319 -15.72 -23.58 -6.31
C PRO A 319 -15.55 -25.11 -6.45
N GLY A 320 -14.61 -25.70 -5.70
CA GLY A 320 -14.68 -27.14 -5.40
C GLY A 320 -13.42 -27.97 -5.55
N ASP A 321 -12.35 -27.47 -6.17
CA ASP A 321 -11.04 -28.13 -6.09
C ASP A 321 -10.38 -27.66 -4.80
N LEU A 322 -10.47 -28.46 -3.73
CA LEU A 322 -10.16 -28.00 -2.36
C LEU A 322 -8.71 -28.32 -1.97
N PRO A 323 -8.06 -27.49 -1.14
CA PRO A 323 -6.73 -27.78 -0.66
C PRO A 323 -6.75 -28.99 0.30
N ASP A 324 -5.99 -30.04 0.01
CA ASP A 324 -5.94 -31.26 0.82
C ASP A 324 -4.85 -31.18 1.91
N PRO A 325 -5.21 -31.14 3.22
CA PRO A 325 -4.23 -31.14 4.31
C PRO A 325 -3.34 -32.38 4.35
N LYS A 326 -3.80 -33.52 3.84
CA LYS A 326 -3.02 -34.76 3.79
C LYS A 326 -1.90 -34.69 2.73
N ASN A 327 -1.97 -33.73 1.82
CA ASN A 327 -1.01 -33.53 0.74
C ASN A 327 -0.41 -32.11 0.75
N ASN A 328 -0.08 -31.58 1.94
CA ASN A 328 0.51 -30.25 2.11
C ASN A 328 -0.30 -29.13 1.46
N MET A 329 -1.64 -29.18 1.59
CA MET A 329 -2.58 -28.20 1.02
C MET A 329 -2.54 -28.13 -0.51
N LYS A 330 -2.03 -29.18 -1.18
CA LYS A 330 -2.03 -29.25 -2.64
C LYS A 330 -3.42 -29.58 -3.15
N GLN A 331 -3.74 -28.97 -4.28
CA GLN A 331 -4.95 -29.22 -5.06
C GLN A 331 -4.62 -30.14 -6.24
N ASN A 332 -5.57 -30.96 -6.67
CA ASN A 332 -5.36 -31.93 -7.75
C ASN A 332 -6.04 -31.51 -9.07
N CYS A 333 -6.71 -30.36 -9.09
CA CYS A 333 -7.28 -29.73 -10.29
C CYS A 333 -8.50 -30.45 -10.84
N ILE A 334 -9.02 -31.41 -10.09
CA ILE A 334 -10.15 -32.25 -10.43
C ILE A 334 -11.08 -32.18 -9.23
N ILE A 335 -12.36 -31.95 -9.48
CA ILE A 335 -13.35 -32.06 -8.42
C ILE A 335 -13.81 -33.51 -8.38
N ASP A 336 -13.57 -34.19 -7.28
CA ASP A 336 -13.90 -35.59 -7.09
C ASP A 336 -14.43 -35.92 -5.68
N ALA A 337 -14.56 -37.20 -5.37
CA ALA A 337 -15.09 -37.65 -4.08
C ALA A 337 -14.20 -37.25 -2.89
N SER A 338 -12.91 -36.98 -3.12
CA SER A 338 -12.00 -36.48 -2.09
C SER A 338 -12.42 -35.09 -1.62
N ASP A 339 -12.76 -34.19 -2.54
CA ASP A 339 -13.25 -32.84 -2.21
C ASP A 339 -14.57 -32.90 -1.45
N VAL A 340 -15.47 -33.81 -1.86
CA VAL A 340 -16.73 -34.05 -1.13
C VAL A 340 -16.45 -34.50 0.30
N GLY A 341 -15.51 -35.44 0.49
CA GLY A 341 -15.08 -35.87 1.82
C GLY A 341 -14.52 -34.71 2.66
N LEU A 342 -13.74 -33.81 2.06
CA LEU A 342 -13.18 -32.64 2.75
C LEU A 342 -14.27 -31.70 3.29
N VAL A 343 -15.35 -31.48 2.54
CA VAL A 343 -16.50 -30.69 3.03
C VAL A 343 -17.28 -31.47 4.09
N MET A 344 -17.58 -32.75 3.86
CA MET A 344 -18.33 -33.58 4.80
C MET A 344 -17.68 -33.66 6.18
N ASP A 345 -16.36 -33.87 6.21
CA ASP A 345 -15.57 -33.95 7.45
C ASP A 345 -15.58 -32.63 8.27
N ARG A 346 -16.01 -31.52 7.64
CA ARG A 346 -16.01 -30.17 8.21
C ARG A 346 -17.40 -29.58 8.42
N LEU A 347 -18.48 -30.32 8.17
CA LEU A 347 -19.83 -29.80 8.38
C LEU A 347 -20.04 -29.29 9.82
N GLY A 348 -20.58 -28.08 9.93
CA GLY A 348 -20.83 -27.36 11.18
C GLY A 348 -19.60 -26.70 11.80
N LYS A 349 -18.46 -26.67 11.12
CA LYS A 349 -17.23 -26.05 11.62
C LYS A 349 -17.15 -24.57 11.28
N GLU A 350 -16.62 -23.78 12.22
CA GLU A 350 -16.41 -22.33 12.12
C GLU A 350 -14.94 -21.94 12.38
N ASP A 351 -14.07 -22.93 12.66
CA ASP A 351 -12.64 -22.68 12.88
C ASP A 351 -11.91 -22.37 11.57
N TRP A 352 -10.91 -21.50 11.65
CA TRP A 352 -10.18 -21.00 10.48
C TRP A 352 -9.55 -22.10 9.63
N ASP A 353 -9.07 -23.18 10.25
CA ASP A 353 -8.48 -24.32 9.53
C ASP A 353 -9.53 -25.03 8.66
N SER A 354 -10.76 -25.17 9.17
CA SER A 354 -11.86 -25.73 8.40
C SER A 354 -12.39 -24.78 7.32
N LEU A 355 -12.56 -23.49 7.67
CA LEU A 355 -13.09 -22.48 6.75
C LEU A 355 -12.16 -22.26 5.54
N SER A 356 -10.86 -22.19 5.77
CA SER A 356 -9.86 -22.00 4.70
C SER A 356 -9.81 -23.16 3.68
N ILE A 357 -10.47 -24.29 3.99
CA ILE A 357 -10.55 -25.48 3.14
C ILE A 357 -11.92 -25.60 2.49
N ALA A 358 -13.00 -25.52 3.28
CA ALA A 358 -14.31 -26.03 2.86
C ALA A 358 -15.47 -25.01 2.93
N ASP A 359 -15.23 -23.79 3.41
CA ASP A 359 -16.22 -22.70 3.32
C ASP A 359 -16.13 -22.09 1.91
N LEU A 360 -17.09 -22.45 1.05
CA LEU A 360 -17.10 -22.16 -0.38
C LEU A 360 -17.90 -20.91 -0.72
N ASP A 361 -18.91 -20.57 0.09
CA ASP A 361 -19.65 -19.31 -0.03
C ASP A 361 -19.07 -18.18 0.86
N TYR A 362 -18.07 -18.50 1.69
CA TYR A 362 -17.40 -17.60 2.62
C TYR A 362 -18.31 -17.06 3.72
N ASN A 363 -19.41 -17.73 4.05
CA ASN A 363 -20.36 -17.26 5.06
C ASN A 363 -19.80 -17.38 6.51
N GLY A 364 -18.67 -18.08 6.71
CA GLY A 364 -18.02 -18.27 8.01
C GLY A 364 -18.41 -19.57 8.73
N VAL A 365 -19.13 -20.47 8.07
CA VAL A 365 -19.48 -21.80 8.58
C VAL A 365 -19.58 -22.80 7.44
N VAL A 366 -18.89 -23.94 7.54
CA VAL A 366 -19.02 -25.01 6.56
C VAL A 366 -20.36 -25.72 6.75
N ASN A 367 -21.26 -25.67 5.79
CA ASN A 367 -22.61 -26.22 5.91
C ASN A 367 -23.13 -26.88 4.61
N ALA A 368 -24.43 -27.20 4.59
CA ALA A 368 -25.06 -27.85 3.44
C ALA A 368 -25.10 -26.98 2.18
N GLY A 369 -25.03 -25.65 2.33
CA GLY A 369 -24.87 -24.69 1.24
C GLY A 369 -23.57 -24.89 0.49
N ASP A 370 -22.44 -25.03 1.19
CA ASP A 370 -21.13 -25.31 0.59
C ASP A 370 -21.14 -26.63 -0.17
N MET A 371 -21.70 -27.67 0.44
CA MET A 371 -21.91 -28.96 -0.24
C MET A 371 -22.76 -28.79 -1.51
N GLY A 372 -23.82 -27.98 -1.45
CA GLY A 372 -24.64 -27.66 -2.61
C GLY A 372 -23.85 -27.00 -3.75
N LEU A 373 -22.96 -26.06 -3.43
CA LEU A 373 -22.07 -25.42 -4.41
C LEU A 373 -21.08 -26.41 -5.05
N LEU A 374 -20.49 -27.28 -4.23
CA LEU A 374 -19.58 -28.33 -4.70
C LEU A 374 -20.29 -29.30 -5.66
N LEU A 375 -21.46 -29.80 -5.26
CA LEU A 375 -22.27 -30.72 -6.08
C LEU A 375 -22.76 -30.07 -7.37
N ASN A 376 -23.11 -28.79 -7.34
CA ASN A 376 -23.48 -28.05 -8.55
C ASN A 376 -22.28 -27.97 -9.51
N THR A 377 -21.08 -27.72 -9.00
CA THR A 377 -19.87 -27.70 -9.83
C THR A 377 -19.56 -29.07 -10.42
N LEU A 378 -19.74 -30.16 -9.65
CA LEU A 378 -19.61 -31.53 -10.15
C LEU A 378 -20.59 -31.82 -11.29
N LYS A 379 -21.85 -31.37 -11.15
CA LYS A 379 -22.87 -31.54 -12.20
C LYS A 379 -22.49 -30.82 -13.49
N ASN A 380 -22.03 -29.57 -13.40
CA ASN A 380 -21.68 -28.77 -14.58
C ASN A 380 -20.33 -29.16 -15.21
N ARG A 381 -19.57 -30.09 -14.60
CA ARG A 381 -18.32 -30.61 -15.16
C ARG A 381 -18.52 -31.32 -16.50
N GLU A 382 -19.69 -31.92 -16.72
CA GLU A 382 -19.99 -32.72 -17.91
C GLU A 382 -20.25 -31.86 -19.17
N GLU A 383 -20.58 -30.58 -19.03
CA GLU A 383 -20.94 -29.70 -20.14
C GLU A 383 -19.73 -28.98 -20.80
N GLU A 384 -18.54 -29.01 -20.18
CA GLU A 384 -17.35 -28.26 -20.64
C GLU A 384 -16.25 -29.11 -21.30
N ASN A 385 -16.40 -30.45 -21.34
CA ASN A 385 -15.53 -31.37 -22.09
C ASN A 385 -16.15 -31.70 -23.44
#